data_AF-A0A815KKF0-F1
#
_entry.id   AF-A0A815KKF0-F1
#
_cell.length_a   1.000
_cell.length_b   1.000
_cell.length_c   1.000
_cell.angle_alpha   90.00
_cell.angle_beta   90.00
_cell.angle_gamma   90.00
#
_symmetry.space_group_name_H-M   'P 1'
#
loop_
_entity.id
_entity.type
_entity.pdbx_description
1 polymer ?
#
loop_
_entity_poly.entity_id
_entity_poly.type
_entity_poly.pdbx_seq_one_letter_code
_entity_poly.pdbx_strand_id
1 'polypeptide(L)'
;MGLCLLPLQEVENQFYNLRASLDSRLKQELRQLFLYFQKHWMIDVPLQMWNFQDTPHRTNNICEAFHSRLNRRIQRSHSNIWSFINCLIGEECRFQHLYSQINAGT
;
A
#
# COMPACT_ATOMS: atom_id res chain seq x y z
N MET A 1 -5.60 -3.48 -5.60
CA MET A 1 -5.07 -4.80 -5.99
C MET A 1 -5.67 -5.81 -5.02
N GLY A 2 -6.66 -6.61 -5.43
CA GLY A 2 -7.41 -7.48 -4.50
C GLY A 2 -6.71 -8.80 -4.19
N LEU A 3 -5.90 -9.31 -5.12
CA LEU A 3 -5.21 -10.60 -5.01
C LEU A 3 -4.23 -10.68 -3.83
N CYS A 4 -3.62 -9.57 -3.44
CA CYS A 4 -2.69 -9.54 -2.31
C CYS A 4 -3.37 -9.73 -0.95
N LEU A 5 -4.70 -9.78 -0.89
CA LEU A 5 -5.46 -9.94 0.35
C LEU A 5 -6.08 -11.33 0.49
N LEU A 6 -5.86 -12.22 -0.48
CA LEU A 6 -6.39 -13.58 -0.48
C LEU A 6 -5.47 -14.55 0.28
N PRO A 7 -6.03 -15.66 0.80
CA PRO A 7 -5.28 -16.88 1.11
C PRO A 7 -4.22 -17.16 0.05
N LEU A 8 -2.97 -17.35 0.46
CA LEU A 8 -1.85 -17.65 -0.46
C LEU A 8 -2.20 -18.80 -1.42
N GLN A 9 -2.92 -19.81 -0.93
CA GLN A 9 -3.35 -20.97 -1.71
C GLN A 9 -4.44 -20.66 -2.74
N GLU A 10 -5.16 -19.54 -2.58
CA GLU A 10 -6.25 -19.14 -3.47
C GLU A 10 -5.83 -18.14 -4.55
N VAL A 11 -4.70 -17.44 -4.36
CA VAL A 11 -4.24 -16.38 -5.26
C VAL A 11 -4.20 -16.82 -6.72
N GLU A 12 -3.61 -17.99 -6.99
CA GLU A 12 -3.46 -18.51 -8.35
C GLU A 12 -4.81 -18.87 -8.97
N ASN A 13 -5.64 -19.62 -8.25
CA ASN A 13 -6.96 -20.03 -8.71
C ASN A 13 -7.85 -18.81 -9.01
N GLN A 14 -7.83 -17.80 -8.13
CA GLN A 14 -8.65 -16.60 -8.31
C GLN A 14 -8.14 -15.71 -9.46
N PHE A 15 -6.84 -15.67 -9.70
CA PHE A 15 -6.28 -14.98 -10.86
C PHE A 15 -6.80 -15.58 -12.18
N TYR A 16 -6.76 -16.91 -12.31
CA TYR A 16 -7.26 -17.58 -13.52
C TYR A 16 -8.78 -17.51 -13.65
N ASN A 17 -9.53 -17.62 -12.55
CA ASN A 17 -10.97 -17.45 -12.54
C ASN A 17 -11.38 -16.05 -13.01
N LEU A 18 -10.71 -15.01 -12.51
CA LEU A 18 -10.92 -13.63 -12.94
C LEU A 18 -10.64 -13.47 -14.44
N ARG A 19 -9.51 -14.00 -14.91
CA ARG A 19 -9.17 -13.93 -16.34
C ARG A 19 -10.20 -14.67 -17.20
N ALA A 20 -10.72 -15.80 -16.72
CA ALA A 20 -11.71 -16.61 -17.42
C ALA A 20 -13.10 -15.98 -17.44
N SER A 21 -13.49 -15.25 -16.38
CA SER A 21 -14.83 -14.65 -16.25
C SER A 21 -15.04 -13.39 -17.10
N LEU A 22 -13.97 -12.74 -17.55
CA LEU A 22 -14.04 -11.57 -18.43
C LEU A 22 -14.62 -11.90 -19.81
N ASP A 23 -15.32 -10.95 -20.41
CA ASP A 23 -15.76 -11.05 -21.81
C ASP A 23 -14.57 -10.96 -22.79
N SER A 24 -14.80 -11.36 -24.04
CA SER A 24 -13.76 -11.46 -25.07
C SER A 24 -13.07 -10.13 -25.38
N ARG A 25 -13.79 -9.00 -25.31
CA ARG A 25 -13.21 -7.68 -25.57
C ARG A 25 -12.25 -7.29 -24.45
N LEU A 26 -12.69 -7.40 -23.20
CA LEU A 26 -11.84 -7.09 -22.05
C LEU A 26 -10.64 -8.05 -21.95
N LYS A 27 -10.81 -9.34 -22.26
CA LYS A 27 -9.69 -10.30 -22.35
C LYS A 27 -8.63 -9.86 -23.35
N GLN A 28 -9.03 -9.29 -24.48
CA GLN A 28 -8.10 -8.81 -25.51
C GLN A 28 -7.41 -7.51 -25.07
N GLU A 29 -8.17 -6.53 -24.56
CA GLU A 29 -7.65 -5.25 -24.09
C GLU A 29 -6.66 -5.42 -22.93
N LEU A 30 -6.95 -6.33 -22.00
CA LEU A 30 -6.13 -6.58 -20.81
C LEU A 30 -5.09 -7.70 -21.00
N ARG A 31 -4.94 -8.26 -22.21
CA ARG A 31 -4.07 -9.43 -22.44
C ARG A 31 -2.64 -9.18 -21.97
N GLN A 32 -2.06 -8.03 -22.31
CA GLN A 32 -0.68 -7.71 -21.94
C GLN A 32 -0.55 -7.48 -20.43
N LEU A 33 -1.57 -6.92 -19.78
CA LEU A 33 -1.59 -6.76 -18.33
C LEU A 33 -1.58 -8.13 -17.63
N PHE A 34 -2.41 -9.08 -18.07
CA PHE A 34 -2.42 -10.43 -17.49
C PHE A 34 -1.10 -11.17 -17.72
N LEU A 35 -0.51 -11.05 -18.90
CA LEU A 35 0.79 -11.66 -19.19
C LEU A 35 1.91 -11.06 -18.32
N TYR A 36 1.95 -9.73 -18.21
CA TYR A 36 2.88 -9.04 -17.33
C TYR A 36 2.68 -9.45 -15.88
N PHE A 37 1.44 -9.46 -15.40
CA PHE A 37 1.14 -9.78 -14.01
C PHE A 37 1.53 -11.22 -13.67
N GLN A 38 1.16 -12.17 -14.52
CA GLN A 38 1.52 -13.57 -14.35
C GLN A 38 3.05 -13.74 -14.30
N LYS A 39 3.75 -13.17 -15.29
CA LYS A 39 5.21 -13.28 -15.35
C LYS A 39 5.88 -12.65 -14.13
N HIS A 40 5.58 -11.38 -13.88
CA HIS A 40 6.30 -10.63 -12.86
C HIS A 40 5.87 -11.04 -11.44
N TRP A 41 4.57 -11.07 -11.16
CA TRP A 41 4.06 -11.22 -9.79
C TRP A 41 3.76 -12.66 -9.38
N MET A 42 3.53 -13.57 -10.33
CA MET A 42 3.28 -14.99 -9.99
C MET A 42 4.49 -15.89 -10.20
N ILE A 43 5.43 -15.52 -11.08
CA ILE A 43 6.62 -16.33 -11.40
C ILE A 43 7.89 -15.68 -10.85
N ASP A 44 8.19 -14.43 -11.24
CA ASP A 44 9.48 -13.80 -10.92
C ASP A 44 9.59 -13.35 -9.46
N VAL A 45 8.50 -12.83 -8.87
CA VAL A 45 8.45 -12.34 -7.49
C VAL A 45 7.76 -13.36 -6.58
N PRO A 46 8.37 -13.77 -5.45
CA PRO A 46 7.74 -14.66 -4.49
C PRO A 46 6.41 -14.12 -3.95
N LEU A 47 5.37 -14.95 -3.94
CA LEU A 47 4.02 -14.55 -3.49
C LEU A 47 3.99 -13.92 -2.09
N GLN A 48 4.81 -14.44 -1.17
CA GLN A 48 4.92 -13.97 0.21
C GLN A 48 5.46 -12.53 0.31
N MET A 49 6.15 -12.03 -0.71
CA MET A 49 6.72 -10.68 -0.70
C MET A 49 5.67 -9.59 -0.93
N TRP A 50 4.56 -9.93 -1.59
CA TRP A 50 3.52 -8.97 -1.98
C TRP A 50 2.11 -9.36 -1.51
N ASN A 51 1.93 -10.52 -0.90
CA ASN A 51 0.72 -10.89 -0.18
C ASN A 51 0.73 -10.24 1.22
N PHE A 52 -0.38 -9.60 1.58
CA PHE A 52 -0.57 -8.85 2.81
C PHE A 52 -1.78 -9.33 3.62
N GLN A 53 -2.29 -10.53 3.34
CA GLN A 53 -3.48 -11.06 4.02
C GLN A 53 -3.30 -11.07 5.55
N ASP A 54 -2.16 -11.58 6.02
CA ASP A 54 -1.88 -11.71 7.46
C ASP A 54 -1.08 -10.53 8.02
N THR A 55 -0.95 -9.43 7.26
CA THR A 55 -0.21 -8.26 7.71
C THR A 55 -1.16 -7.26 8.39
N PRO A 56 -1.07 -7.06 9.72
CA PRO A 56 -1.95 -6.13 10.45
C PRO A 56 -1.75 -4.67 10.05
N HIS A 57 -0.58 -4.34 9.49
CA HIS A 57 -0.22 -2.99 9.08
C HIS A 57 0.10 -2.97 7.59
N ARG A 58 -0.90 -2.61 6.77
CA ARG A 58 -0.65 -2.26 5.37
C ARG A 58 0.27 -1.03 5.37
N THR A 59 1.52 -1.20 4.97
CA THR A 59 2.53 -0.13 4.92
C THR A 59 2.04 1.10 4.18
N ASN A 60 1.18 0.92 3.18
CA ASN A 60 0.52 2.01 2.47
C ASN A 60 -0.35 2.89 3.38
N ASN A 61 -1.09 2.32 4.34
CA ASN A 61 -1.97 3.10 5.22
C ASN A 61 -1.17 4.03 6.14
N ILE A 62 0.03 3.63 6.56
CA ILE A 62 0.88 4.44 7.45
C ILE A 62 1.47 5.62 6.68
N CYS A 63 2.01 5.38 5.48
CA CYS A 63 2.53 6.43 4.61
C CYS A 63 1.42 7.40 4.18
N GLU A 64 0.26 6.89 3.77
CA GLU A 64 -0.90 7.72 3.41
C GLU A 64 -1.40 8.55 4.60
N ALA A 65 -1.47 7.95 5.80
CA ALA A 65 -1.87 8.67 7.00
C ALA A 65 -0.85 9.77 7.36
N PHE A 66 0.45 9.48 7.25
CA PHE A 66 1.51 10.48 7.44
C PHE A 66 1.37 11.63 6.44
N HIS A 67 1.28 11.34 5.14
CA HIS A 67 1.11 12.35 4.10
C HIS A 67 -0.17 13.18 4.28
N SER A 68 -1.29 12.54 4.59
CA SER A 68 -2.57 13.23 4.82
C SER A 68 -2.46 14.21 6.00
N ARG A 69 -1.81 13.81 7.10
CA ARG A 69 -1.59 14.68 8.26
C ARG A 69 -0.63 15.82 7.95
N LEU A 70 0.49 15.52 7.30
CA LEU A 70 1.48 16.52 6.93
C LEU A 70 0.87 17.59 6.02
N ASN A 71 0.08 17.19 5.03
CA ASN A 71 -0.64 18.10 4.14
C ASN A 71 -1.64 18.99 4.90
N ARG A 72 -2.37 18.43 5.87
CA ARG A 72 -3.28 19.21 6.74
C ARG A 72 -2.56 20.22 7.63
N ARG A 73 -1.31 19.97 8.01
CA ARG A 73 -0.52 20.91 8.81
C ARG A 73 0.14 22.00 7.99
N ILE A 74 0.65 21.68 6.81
CA ILE A 74 1.33 22.65 5.94
C ILE A 74 0.31 23.63 5.32
N GLN A 75 -0.92 23.18 5.04
CA GLN A 75 -2.07 23.99 4.56
C GLN A 75 -1.85 24.83 3.28
N ARG A 76 -0.66 24.80 2.68
CA ARG A 76 -0.26 25.58 1.50
C ARG A 76 0.68 24.75 0.62
N SER A 77 0.51 24.78 -0.70
CA SER A 77 1.39 24.04 -1.62
C SER A 77 2.85 24.52 -1.60
N HIS A 78 3.10 25.79 -1.26
CA HIS A 78 4.43 26.38 -1.24
C HIS A 78 4.68 27.13 0.08
N SER A 79 4.75 26.38 1.19
CA SER A 79 5.25 26.93 2.45
C SER A 79 6.73 27.31 2.32
N ASN A 80 7.15 28.39 2.96
CA ASN A 80 8.59 28.68 3.07
C ASN A 80 9.30 27.54 3.82
N ILE A 81 10.61 27.41 3.58
CA ILE A 81 11.42 26.31 4.11
C ILE A 81 11.38 26.22 5.64
N TRP A 82 11.33 27.35 6.35
CA TRP A 82 11.27 27.37 7.82
C TRP A 82 9.95 26.85 8.35
N SER A 83 8.83 27.24 7.74
CA SER A 83 7.50 26.71 8.07
C SER A 83 7.41 25.21 7.80
N PHE A 84 8.02 24.73 6.73
CA PHE A 84 8.10 23.31 6.44
C PHE A 84 8.93 22.54 7.49
N ILE A 85 10.12 23.03 7.83
CA ILE A 85 10.99 22.44 8.86
C ILE A 85 10.28 22.38 10.21
N ASN A 86 9.63 23.47 10.64
CA ASN A 86 8.88 23.50 11.89
C ASN A 86 7.74 22.47 11.91
N CYS A 87 7.07 22.28 10.76
CA CYS A 87 6.04 21.25 10.63
C CYS A 87 6.61 19.83 10.80
N LEU A 88 7.78 19.55 10.21
CA LEU A 88 8.46 18.26 10.33
C LEU A 88 8.90 17.99 11.77
N ILE A 89 9.52 18.96 12.44
CA ILE A 89 9.90 18.86 13.86
C ILE A 89 8.66 18.53 14.71
N GLY A 90 7.54 19.21 14.46
CA GLY A 90 6.29 18.96 15.17
C GLY A 90 5.66 17.59 14.90
N GLU A 91 5.92 16.95 13.77
CA GLU A 91 5.50 15.56 13.53
C GLU A 91 6.45 14.56 14.20
N GLU A 92 7.76 14.83 14.21
CA GLU A 92 8.76 14.01 14.90
C GLU A 92 8.50 13.95 16.42
N CYS A 93 8.30 15.10 17.07
CA CYS A 93 7.97 15.13 18.50
C CYS A 93 6.71 14.31 18.82
N ARG A 94 5.75 14.27 17.91
CA ARG A 94 4.53 13.47 18.06
C ARG A 94 4.80 11.98 17.92
N PHE A 95 5.63 11.57 16.97
CA PHE A 95 6.02 10.17 16.82
C PHE A 95 6.76 9.67 18.06
N GLN A 96 7.65 10.49 18.61
CA GLN A 96 8.32 10.19 19.88
C GLN A 96 7.31 10.02 21.02
N HIS A 97 6.32 10.90 21.13
CA HIS A 97 5.28 10.77 22.16
C HIS A 97 4.44 9.49 21.99
N LEU A 98 4.01 9.18 20.76
CA LEU A 98 3.26 7.96 20.45
C LEU A 98 4.07 6.71 20.80
N TYR A 99 5.36 6.71 20.46
CA TYR A 99 6.29 5.63 20.78
C TYR A 99 6.44 5.44 22.29
N SER A 100 6.57 6.55 23.04
CA SER A 100 6.59 6.51 24.50
C SER A 100 5.29 5.94 25.09
N GLN A 101 4.11 6.28 24.54
CA GLN A 101 2.83 5.75 24.98
C GLN A 101 2.72 4.23 24.75
N ILE A 102 3.10 3.76 23.56
CA ILE A 102 3.11 2.34 23.22
C ILE A 102 4.04 1.56 24.16
N ASN A 103 5.24 2.09 24.43
CA ASN A 103 6.20 1.47 25.35
C ASN A 103 5.73 1.50 26.81
N ALA A 104 4.87 2.45 27.20
CA ALA A 104 4.31 2.54 28.53
C ALA A 104 3.11 1.60 28.76
N GLY A 105 2.64 0.88 27.73
CA GLY A 105 1.58 -0.12 27.86
C GLY A 105 0.16 0.46 28.04
N THR A 106 -0.06 1.71 27.65
CA THR A 106 -1.38 2.37 27.56
C THR A 106 -1.81 2.51 26.12
#